data_AF-A0A1Z4R8K2-F1
#
_entry.id   AF-A0A1Z4R8K2-F1
#
_cell.length_a   1.000
_cell.length_b   1.000
_cell.length_c   1.000
_cell.angle_alpha   90.00
_cell.angle_beta   90.00
_cell.angle_gamma   90.00
#
_symmetry.space_group_name_H-M   'P 1'
#
loop_
_entity.id
_entity.type
_entity.pdbx_description
1 polymer ?
#
loop_
_entity_poly.entity_id
_entity_poly.type
_entity_poly.pdbx_seq_one_letter_code
_entity_poly.pdbx_strand_id
1 'polypeptide(L)'
;MSQPAKLYQVIEDAIQRPLIPHEPAKQSLKQWAMFVLRDKGFKVIYAQNADFAIERGGEKLYFKVSNTGTELDSKFNWITWDSATKAVNVIPAQ
;
A
#
# COMPACT_ATOMS: atom_id res chain seq x y z
N MET A 1 20.50 -2.53 -9.65
CA MET A 1 19.19 -2.54 -8.96
C MET A 1 18.11 -2.25 -9.97
N SER A 2 17.22 -3.21 -10.22
CA SER A 2 16.14 -3.09 -11.21
C SER A 2 15.15 -1.97 -10.81
N GLN A 3 14.57 -1.26 -11.79
CA GLN A 3 13.54 -0.23 -11.57
C GLN A 3 12.41 -0.61 -10.59
N PRO A 4 11.87 -1.86 -10.54
CA PRO A 4 10.82 -2.22 -9.57
C PRO A 4 11.26 -2.10 -8.11
N ALA A 5 12.49 -2.47 -7.76
CA ALA A 5 12.98 -2.42 -6.37
C ALA A 5 12.98 -0.99 -5.81
N LYS A 6 13.33 0.00 -6.64
CA LYS A 6 13.31 1.41 -6.25
C LYS A 6 11.89 1.91 -5.98
N LEU A 7 10.89 1.42 -6.73
CA LEU A 7 9.51 1.85 -6.56
C LEU A 7 8.91 1.33 -5.25
N TYR A 8 9.14 0.06 -4.92
CA TYR A 8 8.68 -0.51 -3.65
C TYR A 8 9.32 0.18 -2.45
N GLN A 9 10.61 0.53 -2.53
CA GLN A 9 11.28 1.32 -1.49
C GLN A 9 10.61 2.68 -1.27
N VAL A 10 10.27 3.41 -2.33
CA VAL A 10 9.60 4.71 -2.20
C VAL A 10 8.18 4.57 -1.64
N ILE A 11 7.46 3.50 -2.01
CA ILE A 11 6.13 3.19 -1.46
C ILE A 11 6.23 2.84 0.03
N GLU A 12 7.21 2.02 0.41
CA GLU A 12 7.48 1.65 1.80
C GLU A 12 7.83 2.90 2.63
N ASP A 13 8.74 3.74 2.16
CA ASP A 13 9.09 5.01 2.80
C ASP A 13 7.87 5.93 2.98
N ALA A 14 6.97 5.99 1.99
CA ALA A 14 5.73 6.75 2.08
C ALA A 14 4.82 6.24 3.22
N ILE A 15 4.65 4.92 3.30
CA ILE A 15 3.80 4.26 4.30
C ILE A 15 4.40 4.33 5.70
N GLN A 16 5.73 4.27 5.84
CA GLN A 16 6.43 4.38 7.12
C GLN A 16 6.56 5.82 7.63
N ARG A 17 6.45 6.82 6.74
CA ARG A 17 6.54 8.26 7.09
C ARG A 17 5.29 9.04 6.64
N PRO A 18 4.10 8.64 7.14
CA PRO A 18 2.85 9.27 6.76
C PRO A 18 2.73 10.65 7.43
N LEU A 19 2.03 11.58 6.80
CA LEU A 19 1.67 12.86 7.45
C LEU A 19 0.73 12.64 8.64
N ILE A 20 -0.15 11.64 8.54
CA ILE A 20 -1.11 11.25 9.57
C ILE A 20 -0.97 9.73 9.79
N PRO A 21 -0.66 9.25 11.01
CA PRO A 21 -0.57 7.83 11.31
C PRO A 21 -1.88 7.07 11.03
N HIS A 22 -1.78 5.75 10.79
CA HIS A 22 -2.97 4.93 10.65
C HIS A 22 -3.67 4.76 12.01
N GLU A 23 -4.94 5.15 12.07
CA GLU A 23 -5.79 4.96 13.24
C GLU A 23 -7.04 4.14 12.83
N PRO A 24 -7.08 2.82 13.09
CA PRO A 24 -8.17 1.95 12.64
C PRO A 24 -9.57 2.37 13.12
N ALA A 25 -9.65 3.07 14.25
CA ALA A 25 -10.91 3.58 14.80
C ALA A 25 -11.49 4.78 14.03
N LYS A 26 -10.67 5.47 13.23
CA LYS A 26 -11.04 6.71 12.54
C LYS A 26 -11.16 6.53 11.02
N GLN A 27 -10.35 5.65 10.43
CA GLN A 27 -10.35 5.40 9.00
C GLN A 27 -9.97 3.96 8.66
N SER A 28 -10.49 3.45 7.53
CA SER A 28 -10.06 2.14 7.01
C SER A 28 -8.61 2.18 6.51
N LEU A 29 -7.92 1.04 6.57
CA LEU A 29 -6.55 0.91 6.06
C LEU A 29 -6.45 1.30 4.57
N LYS A 30 -7.46 0.93 3.77
CA LYS A 30 -7.59 1.31 2.37
C LYS A 30 -7.61 2.82 2.16
N GLN A 31 -8.53 3.51 2.83
CA GLN A 31 -8.68 4.97 2.69
C GLN A 31 -7.40 5.69 3.15
N TRP A 32 -6.82 5.24 4.26
CA TRP A 32 -5.58 5.78 4.79
C TRP A 32 -4.41 5.58 3.82
N ALA A 33 -4.20 4.37 3.30
CA ALA A 33 -3.11 4.08 2.38
C ALA A 33 -3.22 4.88 1.08
N MET A 34 -4.43 4.97 0.52
CA MET A 34 -4.69 5.79 -0.67
C MET A 34 -4.42 7.28 -0.41
N PHE A 35 -4.75 7.79 0.78
CA PHE A 35 -4.43 9.16 1.18
C PHE A 35 -2.91 9.39 1.26
N VAL A 36 -2.20 8.56 2.01
CA VAL A 36 -0.74 8.67 2.20
C VAL A 36 -0.01 8.63 0.86
N LEU A 37 -0.39 7.71 -0.03
CA LEU A 37 0.23 7.60 -1.34
C LEU A 37 -0.06 8.82 -2.23
N ARG A 38 -1.29 9.36 -2.19
CA ARG A 38 -1.63 10.59 -2.93
C ARG A 38 -0.88 11.81 -2.40
N ASP A 39 -0.75 11.93 -1.09
CA ASP A 39 0.04 12.99 -0.42
C ASP A 39 1.51 12.98 -0.89
N LYS A 40 2.08 11.79 -1.11
CA LYS A 40 3.43 11.64 -1.68
C LYS A 40 3.50 11.76 -3.21
N GLY A 41 2.40 12.12 -3.88
CA GLY A 41 2.36 12.38 -5.32
C GLY A 41 2.15 11.15 -6.20
N PHE A 42 1.82 9.98 -5.64
CA PHE A 42 1.47 8.81 -6.45
C PHE A 42 0.11 8.99 -7.13
N LYS A 43 0.01 8.57 -8.40
CA LYS A 43 -1.27 8.50 -9.12
C LYS A 43 -2.03 7.24 -8.68
N VAL A 44 -2.85 7.39 -7.64
CA VAL A 44 -3.67 6.30 -7.07
C VAL A 44 -5.07 6.28 -7.69
N ILE A 45 -5.40 5.18 -8.37
CA ILE A 45 -6.69 4.94 -9.05
C ILE A 45 -7.46 3.79 -8.41
N TYR A 46 -8.78 3.78 -8.60
CA TYR A 46 -9.61 2.63 -8.22
C TYR A 46 -9.38 1.45 -9.18
N ALA A 47 -9.51 0.23 -8.67
CA ALA A 47 -9.37 -1.01 -9.43
C ALA A 47 -10.57 -1.94 -9.20
N GLN A 48 -10.90 -2.78 -10.18
CA GLN A 48 -12.00 -3.75 -10.05
C GLN A 48 -11.58 -5.04 -9.34
N ASN A 49 -10.33 -5.47 -9.53
CA ASN A 49 -9.82 -6.76 -9.00
C ASN A 49 -8.91 -6.60 -7.76
N ALA A 50 -8.76 -5.39 -7.27
CA ALA A 50 -7.89 -5.03 -6.15
C ALA A 50 -8.52 -3.85 -5.39
N ASP A 51 -7.97 -3.49 -4.23
CA ASP A 51 -8.49 -2.34 -3.49
C ASP A 51 -8.24 -1.03 -4.21
N PHE A 52 -7.04 -0.88 -4.78
CA PHE A 52 -6.64 0.24 -5.61
C PHE A 52 -5.46 -0.17 -6.50
N ALA A 53 -5.03 0.74 -7.36
CA ALA A 53 -3.78 0.61 -8.09
C ALA A 53 -3.00 1.93 -8.10
N ILE A 54 -1.67 1.81 -8.21
CA ILE A 54 -0.79 2.93 -8.53
C ILE A 54 -0.48 2.86 -10.02
N GLU A 55 -0.76 3.93 -10.74
CA GLU A 55 -0.44 4.04 -12.17
C GLU A 55 0.88 4.80 -12.35
N ARG A 56 1.80 4.23 -13.13
CA ARG A 56 3.09 4.84 -13.44
C ARG A 56 3.49 4.51 -14.86
N GLY A 57 3.60 5.53 -15.72
CA GLY A 57 4.09 5.36 -17.09
C GLY A 57 3.29 4.38 -17.95
N GLY A 58 1.98 4.24 -17.69
CA GLY A 58 1.11 3.29 -18.38
C GLY A 58 1.00 1.91 -17.71
N GLU A 59 1.88 1.58 -16.76
CA GLU A 59 1.79 0.37 -15.96
C GLU A 59 0.92 0.59 -14.71
N LYS A 60 0.30 -0.49 -14.23
CA LYS A 60 -0.51 -0.50 -13.01
C LYS A 60 0.02 -1.52 -12.03
N LEU A 61 0.28 -1.06 -10.81
CA LEU A 61 0.58 -1.92 -9.66
C LEU A 61 -0.67 -2.05 -8.82
N TYR A 62 -1.20 -3.26 -8.70
CA TYR A 62 -2.42 -3.53 -7.95
C TYR A 62 -2.11 -3.82 -6.49
N PHE A 63 -2.86 -3.18 -5.60
CA PHE A 63 -2.72 -3.31 -4.16
C PHE A 63 -4.02 -3.80 -3.52
N LYS A 64 -3.89 -4.70 -2.56
CA LYS A 64 -4.92 -5.07 -1.60
C LYS A 64 -4.50 -4.64 -0.19
N VAL A 65 -5.47 -4.49 0.69
CA VAL A 65 -5.21 -4.23 2.11
C VAL A 65 -5.69 -5.37 2.99
N SER A 66 -5.00 -5.59 4.11
CA SER A 66 -5.39 -6.61 5.08
C SER A 66 -5.05 -6.17 6.50
N ASN A 67 -5.84 -6.62 7.48
CA ASN A 67 -5.52 -6.47 8.90
C ASN A 67 -4.75 -7.69 9.46
N THR A 68 -4.27 -8.57 8.58
CA THR A 68 -3.39 -9.69 8.88
C THR A 68 -2.27 -9.79 7.83
N GLY A 69 -1.10 -10.28 8.25
CA GLY A 69 0.01 -10.62 7.36
C GLY A 69 -0.03 -12.05 6.80
N THR A 70 -1.04 -12.85 7.13
CA THR A 70 -1.15 -14.27 6.74
C THR A 70 -2.09 -14.49 5.57
N GLU A 71 -1.90 -15.59 4.83
CA GLU A 71 -2.80 -16.07 3.76
C GLU A 71 -3.04 -15.04 2.63
N LEU A 72 -1.99 -14.31 2.28
CA LEU A 72 -2.05 -13.28 1.24
C LEU A 72 -1.85 -13.89 -0.16
N ASP A 73 -2.70 -13.49 -1.11
CA ASP A 73 -2.56 -13.87 -2.52
C ASP A 73 -1.31 -13.20 -3.12
N SER A 74 -0.34 -14.01 -3.53
CA SER A 74 0.96 -13.57 -4.04
C SER A 74 0.88 -12.78 -5.36
N LYS A 75 -0.28 -12.81 -6.05
CA LYS A 75 -0.51 -12.03 -7.27
C LYS A 75 -0.69 -10.53 -7.03
N PHE A 76 -0.95 -10.13 -5.79
CA PHE A 76 -1.18 -8.74 -5.43
C PHE A 76 -0.07 -8.21 -4.52
N ASN A 77 0.15 -6.91 -4.61
CA ASN A 77 0.90 -6.21 -3.59
C ASN A 77 -0.03 -5.97 -2.39
N TRP A 78 0.52 -6.00 -1.19
CA TRP A 78 -0.26 -5.85 0.02
C TRP A 78 0.23 -4.70 0.87
N ILE A 79 -0.71 -3.98 1.46
CA ILE A 79 -0.47 -3.11 2.61
C ILE A 79 -1.20 -3.74 3.79
N THR A 80 -0.45 -4.17 4.79
CA THR A 80 -1.01 -4.89 5.94
C THR A 80 -0.89 -4.06 7.21
N TRP A 81 -1.90 -4.12 8.06
CA TRP A 81 -1.86 -3.58 9.41
C TRP A 81 -1.63 -4.70 10.41
N ASP A 82 -0.59 -4.56 11.23
CA ASP A 82 -0.33 -5.42 12.38
C ASP A 82 -0.80 -4.70 13.65
N SER A 83 -1.86 -5.23 14.27
CA SER A 83 -2.45 -4.67 15.49
C SER A 83 -1.60 -4.86 16.74
N ALA A 84 -0.71 -5.86 16.76
CA ALA A 84 0.18 -6.12 17.89
C ALA A 84 1.32 -5.11 17.93
N THR A 85 1.94 -4.85 16.78
CA THR A 85 3.04 -3.88 16.67
C THR A 85 2.58 -2.46 16.35
N LYS A 86 1.29 -2.29 16.02
CA LYS A 86 0.72 -1.02 15.52
C LYS A 86 1.48 -0.49 14.31
N ALA A 87 1.92 -1.38 13.44
CA ALA A 87 2.72 -1.06 12.27
C ALA A 87 1.98 -1.40 10.98
N VAL A 88 2.24 -0.60 9.94
CA VAL A 88 1.81 -0.91 8.58
C VAL A 88 3.00 -1.46 7.81
N ASN A 89 2.81 -2.54 7.06
CA ASN A 89 3.86 -3.15 6.23
C ASN A 89 3.45 -3.15 4.76
N VAL A 90 4.45 -3.08 3.87
CA VAL A 90 4.28 -3.23 2.43
C VAL A 90 4.89 -4.54 1.99
N ILE A 91 4.10 -5.40 1.35
CA ILE A 91 4.54 -6.72 0.89
C ILE A 91 4.37 -6.76 -0.64
N PRO A 92 5.47 -6.77 -1.41
CA PRO A 92 5.41 -6.90 -2.86
C PRO A 92 4.82 -8.24 -3.31
N ALA A 93 4.16 -8.25 -4.47
CA ALA A 93 3.78 -9.47 -5.19
C ALA A 93 5.05 -10.28 -5.55
N GLN A 94 4.90 -11.60 -5.64
CA GLN A 94 5.99 -12.53 -6.02
C GLN A 94 6.00 -12.86 -7.51
#